data_AF-A0A8J7DGA1-F1
#
_entry.id   AF-A0A8J7DGA1-F1
#
_cell.length_a   1.000
_cell.length_b   1.000
_cell.length_c   1.000
_cell.angle_alpha   90.00
_cell.angle_beta   90.00
_cell.angle_gamma   90.00
#
_symmetry.space_group_name_H-M   'P 1'
#
loop_
_entity.id
_entity.type
_entity.pdbx_description
1 polymer ?
#
loop_
_entity_poly.entity_id
_entity_poly.type
_entity_poly.pdbx_seq_one_letter_code
_entity_poly.pdbx_strand_id
1 'polypeptide(L)'
;MQDLPPLEGLSSGEKDALIRELWQRVQALQAEAEKRQRKGVKKTSRNSSLPPAKGFKPNSEGSKASQSQRTASVGRAGGGRELTPSPDQVVVARASRCPHCGSEVERARQQLKAVYERIELPQVRPQVTRVERYGGQCSCCQQ
;
A
#
# COMPACT_ATOMS: atom_id res chain seq x y z
N MET A 1 13.12 -30.62 24.88
CA MET A 1 13.22 -32.02 24.43
C MET A 1 12.85 -32.84 25.64
N GLN A 2 11.89 -33.76 25.55
CA GLN A 2 11.56 -34.62 26.69
C GLN A 2 12.70 -35.63 26.83
N ASP A 3 13.23 -35.79 28.04
CA ASP A 3 14.34 -36.69 28.29
C ASP A 3 13.92 -38.15 28.13
N LEU A 4 14.85 -38.98 27.66
CA LEU A 4 14.62 -40.41 27.51
C LEU A 4 14.36 -41.03 28.89
N PRO A 5 13.32 -41.88 29.03
CA PRO A 5 13.09 -42.59 30.29
C PRO A 5 14.31 -43.49 30.60
N PRO A 6 14.67 -43.67 31.88
CA PRO A 6 15.83 -44.45 32.27
C PRO A 6 15.66 -45.92 31.85
N LEU A 7 16.40 -46.34 30.83
CA LEU A 7 16.28 -47.67 30.21
C LEU A 7 17.03 -48.77 30.97
N GLU A 8 17.90 -48.39 31.90
CA GLU A 8 18.83 -49.27 32.62
C GLU A 8 18.10 -50.16 33.65
N GLY A 9 16.97 -49.70 34.19
CA GLY A 9 16.16 -50.42 35.17
C GLY A 9 15.05 -51.31 34.59
N LEU A 10 14.84 -51.30 33.27
CA LEU A 10 13.77 -52.05 32.63
C LEU A 10 14.18 -53.50 32.36
N SER A 11 13.28 -54.43 32.67
CA SER A 11 13.39 -55.84 32.31
C SER A 11 13.32 -56.02 30.78
N SER A 12 13.75 -57.18 30.29
CA SER A 12 13.68 -57.49 28.85
C SER A 12 12.26 -57.36 28.29
N GLY A 13 11.25 -57.80 29.03
CA GLY A 13 9.85 -57.74 28.59
C GLY A 13 9.32 -56.30 28.52
N GLU A 14 9.71 -55.43 29.45
CA GLU A 14 9.34 -54.02 29.44
C GLU A 14 10.03 -53.26 28.30
N LYS A 15 11.29 -53.62 27.98
CA LYS A 15 11.99 -53.10 26.81
C LYS A 15 11.30 -53.52 25.51
N ASP A 16 10.88 -54.77 25.40
CA ASP A 16 10.17 -55.27 24.21
C ASP A 16 8.81 -54.58 24.03
N ALA A 17 8.08 -54.32 25.12
CA ALA A 17 6.84 -53.57 25.09
C ALA A 17 7.06 -52.13 24.61
N LEU A 18 8.09 -51.45 25.15
CA LEU A 18 8.46 -50.09 24.75
C LEU A 18 8.89 -50.02 23.28
N ILE A 19 9.67 -50.99 22.80
CA ILE A 19 10.10 -51.05 21.39
C ILE A 19 8.89 -51.17 20.45
N ARG A 20 7.91 -52.01 20.79
CA ARG A 20 6.68 -52.18 19.99
C ARG A 20 5.85 -50.90 19.94
N GLU A 21 5.71 -50.21 21.08
CA GLU A 21 4.99 -48.95 21.15
C GLU A 21 5.68 -47.85 20.33
N LEU A 22 7.00 -47.69 20.51
CA LEU A 22 7.80 -46.72 19.76
C LEU A 22 7.76 -47.00 18.27
N TRP A 23 7.83 -48.27 17.86
CA TRP A 23 7.72 -48.67 16.46
C TRP A 23 6.37 -48.24 15.85
N GLN A 24 5.25 -48.49 16.55
CA GLN A 24 3.93 -48.04 16.10
C GLN A 24 3.86 -46.51 15.98
N ARG A 25 4.44 -45.79 16.95
CA ARG A 25 4.46 -44.32 16.94
C ARG A 25 5.28 -43.77 15.78
N VAL A 26 6.44 -44.35 15.50
CA VAL A 26 7.28 -43.98 14.35
C VAL A 26 6.53 -44.21 13.04
N GLN A 27 5.89 -45.37 12.86
CA GLN A 27 5.10 -45.66 11.66
C GLN A 27 3.96 -44.66 11.46
N ALA A 28 3.23 -44.30 12.53
CA ALA A 28 2.16 -43.32 12.46
C ALA A 28 2.67 -41.92 12.08
N LEU A 29 3.78 -41.49 12.70
CA LEU A 29 4.39 -40.19 12.40
C LEU A 29 4.93 -40.13 10.97
N GLN A 30 5.54 -41.21 10.48
CA GLN A 30 6.02 -41.30 9.10
C GLN A 30 4.85 -41.21 8.11
N ALA A 31 3.75 -41.94 8.34
CA ALA A 31 2.56 -41.86 7.50
C ALA A 31 1.92 -40.46 7.49
N GLU A 32 1.88 -39.78 8.64
CA GLU A 32 1.44 -38.39 8.71
C GLU A 32 2.36 -37.44 7.94
N ALA A 33 3.68 -37.60 8.07
CA ALA A 33 4.66 -36.79 7.37
C ALA A 33 4.52 -36.95 5.84
N GLU A 34 4.40 -38.19 5.35
CA GLU A 34 4.14 -38.46 3.94
C GLU A 34 2.83 -37.83 3.47
N LYS A 35 1.75 -37.96 4.25
CA LYS A 35 0.45 -37.34 3.92
C LYS A 35 0.56 -35.82 3.83
N ARG A 36 1.34 -35.18 4.71
CA ARG A 36 1.58 -33.73 4.69
C ARG A 36 2.43 -33.33 3.49
N GLN A 37 3.46 -34.11 3.14
CA GLN A 37 4.28 -33.87 1.94
C GLN A 37 3.46 -34.02 0.64
N ARG A 38 2.67 -35.09 0.51
CA ARG A 38 1.78 -35.31 -0.66
C ARG A 38 0.71 -34.22 -0.79
N LYS A 39 0.23 -33.68 0.34
CA LYS A 39 -0.76 -32.59 0.37
C LYS A 39 -0.23 -31.21 0.00
N GLY A 40 1.05 -31.09 -0.35
CA GLY A 40 1.70 -29.90 -0.94
C GLY A 40 1.05 -28.57 -0.59
N VAL A 41 1.60 -27.82 0.38
CA VAL A 41 1.09 -26.49 0.74
C VAL A 41 1.00 -25.64 -0.53
N LYS A 42 -0.24 -25.27 -0.91
CA LYS A 42 -0.46 -24.45 -2.10
C LYS A 42 0.36 -23.17 -1.97
N LYS A 43 1.27 -22.94 -2.91
CA LYS A 43 2.08 -21.73 -2.96
C LYS A 43 1.17 -20.54 -3.26
N THR A 44 1.14 -19.61 -2.35
CA THR A 44 0.46 -18.33 -2.45
C THR A 44 1.52 -17.22 -2.36
N SER A 45 1.19 -16.00 -2.76
CA SER A 45 2.09 -14.86 -2.59
C SER A 45 2.42 -14.57 -1.12
N ARG A 46 1.66 -15.11 -0.17
CA ARG A 46 1.90 -14.96 1.28
C ARG A 46 2.92 -15.96 1.84
N ASN A 47 3.13 -17.11 1.18
CA ASN A 47 4.00 -18.18 1.67
C ASN A 47 5.09 -18.59 0.65
N SER A 48 5.26 -17.80 -0.42
CA SER A 48 6.29 -18.02 -1.44
C SER A 48 6.76 -16.69 -2.02
N SER A 49 7.96 -16.67 -2.60
CA SER A 49 8.50 -15.51 -3.33
C SER A 49 7.78 -15.22 -4.66
N LEU A 50 6.56 -15.74 -4.85
CA LEU A 50 5.74 -15.43 -6.01
C LEU A 50 5.14 -14.03 -5.85
N PRO A 51 5.31 -13.13 -6.83
CA PRO A 51 4.72 -11.81 -6.77
C PRO A 51 3.18 -11.91 -6.74
N PRO A 52 2.48 -10.98 -6.08
CA PRO A 52 1.02 -11.03 -5.89
C PRO A 52 0.23 -11.12 -7.20
N ALA A 53 0.77 -10.57 -8.30
CA ALA A 53 0.17 -10.65 -9.63
C ALA A 53 0.09 -12.09 -10.20
N LYS A 54 0.99 -13.00 -9.77
CA LYS A 54 1.02 -14.41 -10.17
C LYS A 54 0.34 -15.34 -9.15
N GLY A 55 -0.28 -14.77 -8.10
CA GLY A 55 -1.04 -15.54 -7.12
C GLY A 55 -2.25 -16.22 -7.77
N PHE A 56 -2.60 -17.39 -7.27
CA PHE A 56 -3.82 -18.10 -7.67
C PHE A 56 -5.04 -17.20 -7.37
N LYS A 57 -5.62 -16.62 -8.43
CA LYS A 57 -6.93 -15.98 -8.32
C LYS A 57 -7.95 -17.13 -8.27
N PRO A 58 -8.67 -17.32 -7.15
CA PRO A 58 -9.76 -18.29 -7.15
C PRO A 58 -10.70 -17.91 -8.29
N ASN A 59 -11.11 -18.90 -9.09
CA ASN A 59 -12.15 -18.72 -10.06
C ASN A 59 -13.42 -18.44 -9.25
N SER A 60 -13.71 -17.17 -8.98
CA SER A 60 -14.97 -16.79 -8.39
C SER A 60 -16.03 -17.19 -9.40
N GLU A 61 -16.95 -18.08 -9.03
CA GLU A 61 -18.17 -18.24 -9.81
C GLU A 61 -18.70 -16.84 -10.10
N GLY A 62 -18.91 -16.55 -11.40
CA GLY A 62 -19.19 -15.20 -11.88
C GLY A 62 -20.21 -14.57 -10.95
N SER A 63 -19.83 -13.44 -10.34
CA SER A 63 -20.67 -12.77 -9.35
C SER A 63 -22.08 -12.70 -9.90
N LYS A 64 -23.04 -13.33 -9.23
CA LYS A 64 -24.46 -13.20 -9.60
C LYS A 64 -24.72 -11.73 -9.84
N ALA A 65 -25.21 -11.38 -11.02
CA ALA A 65 -25.55 -10.00 -11.34
C ALA A 65 -26.43 -9.49 -10.21
N SER A 66 -25.90 -8.55 -9.41
CA SER A 66 -26.68 -7.93 -8.35
C SER A 66 -27.95 -7.40 -8.98
N GLN A 67 -29.11 -7.85 -8.50
CA GLN A 67 -30.41 -7.29 -8.90
C GLN A 67 -30.57 -5.83 -8.43
N SER A 68 -29.65 -5.32 -7.60
CA SER A 68 -29.55 -3.88 -7.45
C SER A 68 -28.87 -3.30 -8.69
N GLN A 69 -29.64 -2.53 -9.46
CA GLN A 69 -29.08 -1.51 -10.33
C GLN A 69 -28.00 -0.80 -9.52
N ARG A 70 -26.73 -0.98 -9.89
CA ARG A 70 -25.64 -0.15 -9.34
C ARG A 70 -26.05 1.26 -9.68
N THR A 71 -26.53 2.00 -8.68
CA THR A 71 -26.62 3.45 -8.78
C THR A 71 -25.21 3.87 -9.09
N ALA A 72 -25.00 4.36 -10.31
CA ALA A 72 -23.73 4.97 -10.71
C ALA A 72 -23.36 5.90 -9.56
N SER A 73 -22.13 5.79 -9.04
CA SER A 73 -21.70 6.60 -7.91
C SER A 73 -22.01 8.04 -8.27
N VAL A 74 -23.07 8.60 -7.68
CA VAL A 74 -23.44 9.99 -7.86
C VAL A 74 -22.17 10.73 -7.46
N GLY A 75 -21.56 11.42 -8.43
CA GLY A 75 -20.18 11.88 -8.34
C GLY A 75 -19.89 12.42 -6.95
N ARG A 76 -18.80 11.95 -6.32
CA ARG A 76 -18.44 12.36 -4.96
C ARG A 76 -18.52 13.88 -4.89
N ALA A 77 -19.17 14.41 -3.85
CA ALA A 77 -19.13 15.84 -3.57
C ALA A 77 -17.65 16.26 -3.59
N GLY A 78 -17.28 17.09 -4.57
CA GLY A 78 -15.89 17.39 -4.86
C GLY A 78 -15.19 17.95 -3.62
N GLY A 79 -14.10 17.30 -3.19
CA GLY A 79 -13.29 17.73 -2.04
C GLY A 79 -12.25 18.76 -2.46
N GLY A 80 -12.70 19.92 -2.93
CA GLY A 80 -11.84 21.04 -3.29
C GLY A 80 -11.46 21.90 -2.07
N ARG A 81 -10.39 22.69 -2.21
CA ARG A 81 -10.06 23.76 -1.27
C ARG A 81 -11.16 24.83 -1.32
N GLU A 82 -11.51 25.39 -0.17
CA GLU A 82 -12.41 26.55 -0.08
C GLU A 82 -11.78 27.78 -0.73
N LEU A 83 -12.56 28.54 -1.49
CA LEU A 83 -12.12 29.76 -2.14
C LEU A 83 -11.90 30.87 -1.09
N THR A 84 -10.86 31.68 -1.26
CA THR A 84 -10.62 32.86 -0.45
C THR A 84 -11.73 33.90 -0.67
N PRO A 85 -12.25 34.54 0.39
CA PRO A 85 -13.23 35.61 0.25
C PRO A 85 -12.65 36.88 -0.41
N SER A 86 -11.32 37.04 -0.39
CA SER A 86 -10.62 38.23 -0.89
C SER A 86 -9.39 37.84 -1.72
N PRO A 87 -9.57 37.53 -3.03
CA PRO A 87 -8.46 37.24 -3.93
C PRO A 87 -7.71 38.52 -4.33
N ASP A 88 -6.38 38.44 -4.47
CA ASP A 88 -5.56 39.57 -4.93
C ASP A 88 -5.87 39.98 -6.39
N GLN A 89 -6.25 39.01 -7.23
CA GLN A 89 -6.62 39.23 -8.62
C GLN A 89 -7.78 38.32 -9.04
N VAL A 90 -8.72 38.86 -9.82
CA VAL A 90 -9.79 38.10 -10.46
C VAL A 90 -9.61 38.13 -11.98
N VAL A 91 -9.48 36.96 -12.60
CA VAL A 91 -9.42 36.81 -14.06
C VAL A 91 -10.69 36.14 -14.56
N VAL A 92 -11.47 36.86 -15.37
CA VAL A 92 -12.71 36.33 -15.98
C VAL A 92 -12.41 35.83 -17.39
N ALA A 93 -12.28 34.52 -17.54
CA ALA A 93 -12.07 33.89 -18.84
C ALA A 93 -13.42 33.65 -19.55
N ARG A 94 -13.70 34.42 -20.61
CA ARG A 94 -14.85 34.22 -21.50
C ARG A 94 -14.38 33.78 -22.88
N ALA A 95 -15.13 32.86 -23.49
CA ALA A 95 -14.87 32.46 -24.87
C ALA A 95 -15.21 33.61 -25.82
N SER A 96 -14.29 34.00 -26.68
CA SER A 96 -14.56 34.96 -27.77
C SER A 96 -15.04 34.25 -29.04
N ARG A 97 -14.58 33.02 -29.28
CA ARG A 97 -14.89 32.20 -30.46
C ARG A 97 -15.19 30.76 -30.07
N CYS A 98 -16.03 30.10 -30.86
CA CYS A 98 -16.34 28.70 -30.71
C CYS A 98 -15.11 27.87 -31.13
N PRO A 99 -14.62 26.93 -30.29
CA PRO A 99 -13.44 26.13 -30.63
C PRO A 99 -13.70 25.14 -31.78
N HIS A 100 -14.97 24.88 -32.13
CA HIS A 100 -15.32 23.95 -33.20
C HIS A 100 -15.50 24.64 -34.56
N CYS A 101 -16.25 25.74 -34.62
CA CYS A 101 -16.59 26.41 -35.89
C CYS A 101 -16.01 27.82 -36.04
N GLY A 102 -15.35 28.38 -35.01
CA GLY A 102 -14.69 29.69 -35.08
C GLY A 102 -15.62 30.91 -35.01
N SER A 103 -16.93 30.72 -35.07
CA SER A 103 -17.94 31.78 -34.91
C SER A 103 -17.82 32.47 -33.56
N GLU A 104 -18.19 33.75 -33.49
CA GLU A 104 -18.17 34.51 -32.24
C GLU A 104 -19.13 33.94 -31.19
N VAL A 105 -18.72 33.97 -29.93
CA VAL A 105 -19.54 33.51 -28.80
C VAL A 105 -20.02 34.73 -28.01
N GLU A 106 -21.32 34.97 -28.06
CA GLU A 106 -21.94 36.10 -27.38
C GLU A 106 -21.74 36.01 -25.85
N ARG A 107 -21.28 37.10 -25.24
CA ARG A 107 -21.02 37.16 -23.79
C ARG A 107 -22.27 36.93 -22.95
N ALA A 108 -23.43 37.42 -23.40
CA ALA A 108 -24.70 37.29 -22.69
C ALA A 108 -25.20 35.84 -22.61
N ARG A 109 -24.75 34.97 -23.52
CA ARG A 109 -25.13 33.54 -23.55
C ARG A 109 -24.21 32.66 -22.71
N GLN A 110 -23.09 33.20 -22.20
CA GLN A 110 -22.13 32.44 -21.40
C GLN A 110 -22.52 32.47 -19.92
N GLN A 111 -22.36 31.33 -19.25
CA GLN A 111 -22.64 31.17 -17.81
C GLN A 111 -21.38 30.67 -17.10
N LEU A 112 -21.20 31.07 -15.84
CA LEU A 112 -20.09 30.62 -15.02
C LEU A 112 -20.22 29.12 -14.74
N LYS A 113 -19.28 28.32 -15.23
CA LYS A 113 -19.29 26.85 -15.06
C LYS A 113 -18.45 26.37 -13.90
N ALA A 114 -17.35 27.07 -13.59
CA ALA A 114 -16.44 26.71 -12.51
C ALA A 114 -15.70 27.95 -12.02
N VAL A 115 -15.33 27.93 -10.75
CA VAL A 115 -14.42 28.90 -10.11
C VAL A 115 -13.34 28.09 -9.43
N TYR A 116 -12.09 28.51 -9.61
CA TYR A 116 -10.93 27.94 -8.93
C TYR A 116 -9.92 29.04 -8.68
N GLU A 117 -9.07 28.84 -7.67
CA GLU A 117 -7.96 29.72 -7.37
C GLU A 117 -6.66 29.12 -7.88
N ARG A 118 -5.94 29.91 -8.68
CA ARG A 118 -4.56 29.60 -9.05
C ARG A 118 -3.64 30.34 -8.09
N ILE A 119 -3.01 29.60 -7.18
CA ILE A 119 -2.06 30.14 -6.21
C ILE A 119 -0.66 30.01 -6.82
N GLU A 120 -0.11 31.12 -7.31
CA GLU A 120 1.28 31.21 -7.78
C GLU A 120 2.07 32.04 -6.79
N LEU A 121 3.30 31.64 -6.51
CA LEU A 121 4.22 32.53 -5.81
C LEU A 121 4.66 33.62 -6.79
N PRO A 122 4.64 34.91 -6.38
CA PRO A 122 5.26 35.95 -7.20
C PRO A 122 6.75 35.66 -7.34
N GLN A 123 7.43 36.35 -8.27
CA GLN A 123 8.86 36.16 -8.51
C GLN A 123 9.65 36.23 -7.19
N VAL A 124 10.08 35.07 -6.69
CA VAL A 124 10.84 34.95 -5.44
C VAL A 124 12.26 35.41 -5.72
N ARG A 125 12.72 36.43 -4.99
CA ARG A 125 14.10 36.90 -5.06
C ARG A 125 14.92 36.23 -3.95
N PRO A 126 16.17 35.80 -4.21
CA PRO A 126 17.00 35.22 -3.17
C PRO A 126 17.34 36.27 -2.11
N GLN A 127 17.23 35.90 -0.85
CA GLN A 127 17.85 36.65 0.24
C GLN A 127 19.31 36.24 0.33
N VAL A 128 20.21 37.11 -0.12
CA VAL A 128 21.66 36.84 -0.11
C VAL A 128 22.26 37.39 1.17
N THR A 129 22.68 36.50 2.06
CA THR A 129 23.43 36.87 3.27
C THR A 129 24.89 36.50 3.07
N ARG A 130 25.78 37.49 3.00
CA ARG A 130 27.22 37.27 3.05
C ARG A 130 27.65 37.13 4.51
N VAL A 131 28.23 35.98 4.83
CA VAL A 131 28.80 35.73 6.15
C VAL A 131 30.31 35.80 6.04
N GLU A 132 30.89 36.83 6.64
CA GLU A 132 32.34 36.97 6.76
C GLU A 132 32.78 36.39 8.09
N ARG A 133 33.64 35.37 8.02
CA ARG A 133 34.21 34.74 9.20
C ARG A 133 35.63 35.23 9.34
N TYR A 134 35.90 35.89 10.46
CA TYR A 134 37.23 36.33 10.81
C TYR A 134 37.88 35.27 11.70
N GLY A 135 39.08 34.86 11.32
CA GLY A 135 39.96 34.09 12.20
C GLY A 135 40.72 35.03 13.11
N GLY A 136 41.10 34.54 14.29
CA GLY A 136 42.00 35.24 15.21
C GLY A 136 42.74 34.21 16.05
N GLN A 137 43.83 34.63 16.67
CA GLN A 137 44.54 33.84 17.68
C GLN A 137 44.26 34.45 19.05
N CYS A 138 44.02 33.60 20.03
CA CYS A 138 43.83 34.02 21.41
C CYS A 138 45.13 34.62 21.96
N SER A 139 45.09 35.83 22.54
CA SER A 139 46.29 36.46 23.11
C SER A 139 46.89 35.71 24.29
N CYS A 140 46.12 34.84 24.96
CA CYS A 140 46.57 34.06 26.11
C CYS A 140 47.27 32.74 25.71
N CYS A 141 46.74 32.02 24.72
CA CYS A 141 47.25 30.69 24.36
C CYS A 141 47.70 30.54 22.89
N GLN A 142 47.57 31.59 22.08
CA GLN A 142 47.95 31.66 20.65
C GLN A 142 47.29 30.60 19.75
N GLN A 143 46.22 29.98 20.23
CA GLN A 143 45.33 29.09 19.46
C GLN A 143 44.21 29.89 18.79
#